data_AF-A0A6M8BCB9-F1
#
_entry.id   AF-A0A6M8BCB9-F1
#
_cell.length_a   1.000
_cell.length_b   1.000
_cell.length_c   1.000
_cell.angle_alpha   90.00
_cell.angle_beta   90.00
_cell.angle_gamma   90.00
#
_symmetry.space_group_name_H-M   'P 1'
#
loop_
_entity.id
_entity.type
_entity.pdbx_description
1 polymer ?
#
loop_
_entity_poly.entity_id
_entity_poly.type
_entity_poly.pdbx_seq_one_letter_code
_entity_poly.pdbx_strand_id
1 'polypeptide(L)'
;MALLATTISLTESASAAAVRIGVFNANTLLANDDGSTGAVGIGFSIDFFGSTYSDLFVNNNGNVTFNAALGTFTPFNLLSTSTPIIAPFFADVDTRGSGSGIVSFGTGTVDGRTAFGVNWPGVGYFSNQTDKLNTFQLVLIDRSDTGAGNFDIEFNYDQIQWETGDASSGDNGLGGFSARVGLVA
;
A
#
# COMPACT_ATOMS: atom_id res chain seq x y z
N MET A 1 22.39 22.16 45.98
CA MET A 1 21.80 20.86 45.57
C MET A 1 21.60 20.95 44.06
N ALA A 2 22.56 20.44 43.28
CA ALA A 2 22.48 20.48 41.82
C ALA A 2 21.73 19.24 41.34
N LEU A 3 20.60 19.44 40.66
CA LEU A 3 19.81 18.37 40.08
C LEU A 3 20.43 18.01 38.72
N LEU A 4 21.09 16.85 38.65
CA LEU A 4 21.61 16.30 37.41
C LEU A 4 20.43 15.65 36.66
N ALA A 5 19.99 16.24 35.55
CA ALA A 5 18.98 15.63 34.70
C ALA A 5 19.65 14.60 33.78
N THR A 6 19.44 13.32 34.07
CA THR A 6 19.88 12.22 33.22
C THR A 6 18.90 12.09 32.05
N THR A 7 19.32 12.47 30.84
CA THR A 7 18.57 12.17 29.62
C THR A 7 18.69 10.68 29.32
N ILE A 8 17.58 9.95 29.40
CA ILE A 8 17.46 8.58 28.89
C ILE A 8 17.22 8.69 27.39
N SER A 9 18.22 8.35 26.58
CA SER A 9 18.03 8.16 25.14
C SER A 9 17.47 6.75 24.93
N LEU A 10 16.20 6.64 24.58
CA LEU A 10 15.61 5.39 24.10
C LEU A 10 16.04 5.24 22.63
N THR A 11 17.06 4.42 22.38
CA THR A 11 17.37 3.98 21.03
C THR A 11 16.28 3.01 20.61
N GLU A 12 15.33 3.44 19.78
CA GLU A 12 14.50 2.50 19.05
C GLU A 12 15.43 1.63 18.20
N SER A 13 15.34 0.31 18.37
CA SER A 13 16.06 -0.62 17.50
C SER A 13 15.59 -0.40 16.07
N ALA A 14 16.48 0.10 15.21
CA ALA A 14 16.22 0.20 13.78
C ALA A 14 15.98 -1.22 13.24
N SER A 15 14.72 -1.56 12.96
CA SER A 15 14.38 -2.76 12.21
C SER A 15 14.66 -2.46 10.74
N ALA A 16 15.67 -3.11 10.16
CA ALA A 16 15.96 -3.05 8.73
C ALA A 16 14.99 -3.94 7.93
N ALA A 17 13.69 -3.67 8.05
CA ALA A 17 12.66 -4.34 7.26
C ALA A 17 12.48 -3.60 5.92
N ALA A 18 12.33 -4.36 4.83
CA ALA A 18 12.03 -3.78 3.51
C ALA A 18 10.74 -2.97 3.53
N VAL A 19 9.72 -3.46 4.24
CA VAL A 19 8.47 -2.73 4.48
C VAL A 19 8.60 -1.87 5.73
N ARG A 20 8.34 -0.56 5.57
CA ARG A 20 8.44 0.44 6.65
C ARG A 20 7.20 0.43 7.56
N ILE A 21 6.98 -0.67 8.28
CA ILE A 21 5.89 -0.81 9.25
C ILE A 21 6.03 0.24 10.36
N GLY A 22 4.92 0.90 10.70
CA GLY A 22 4.89 1.95 11.73
C GLY A 22 5.24 3.35 11.26
N VAL A 23 5.67 3.53 10.00
CA VAL A 23 5.92 4.86 9.41
C VAL A 23 4.65 5.44 8.79
N PHE A 24 3.96 4.64 7.98
CA PHE A 24 2.75 5.07 7.25
C PHE A 24 1.48 4.45 7.85
N ASN A 25 1.17 4.80 9.09
CA ASN A 25 0.09 4.20 9.89
C ASN A 25 -0.83 5.24 10.57
N ALA A 26 -0.82 6.48 10.08
CA ALA A 26 -1.68 7.54 10.61
C ALA A 26 -3.18 7.23 10.43
N ASN A 27 -3.53 6.47 9.39
CA ASN A 27 -4.88 6.04 9.08
C ASN A 27 -4.91 4.54 8.76
N THR A 28 -6.10 3.96 8.85
CA THR A 28 -6.38 2.56 8.49
C THR A 28 -7.63 2.47 7.63
N LEU A 29 -7.63 1.59 6.64
CA LEU A 29 -8.85 1.15 5.98
C LEU A 29 -9.36 -0.08 6.74
N LEU A 30 -10.52 0.02 7.39
CA LEU A 30 -11.07 -1.05 8.25
C LEU A 30 -11.21 -2.38 7.49
N ALA A 31 -11.17 -3.49 8.23
CA ALA A 31 -11.33 -4.84 7.69
C ALA A 31 -12.49 -4.95 6.69
N ASN A 32 -12.19 -5.38 5.47
CA ASN A 32 -13.13 -5.50 4.37
C ASN A 32 -12.59 -6.45 3.28
N ASP A 33 -13.37 -6.57 2.21
CA ASP A 33 -13.08 -7.43 1.05
C ASP A 33 -12.60 -6.57 -0.14
N ASP A 34 -13.51 -5.77 -0.70
CA ASP A 34 -13.28 -5.05 -1.98
C ASP A 34 -13.38 -3.52 -1.84
N GLY A 35 -13.24 -3.04 -0.62
CA GLY A 35 -13.42 -1.65 -0.24
C GLY A 35 -12.23 -0.77 -0.62
N SER A 36 -12.53 0.50 -0.83
CA SER A 36 -11.54 1.57 -0.89
C SER A 36 -11.87 2.65 0.14
N THR A 37 -10.90 3.49 0.45
CA THR A 37 -11.15 4.76 1.12
C THR A 37 -11.93 5.72 0.22
N GLY A 38 -12.35 6.88 0.75
CA GLY A 38 -12.56 8.06 -0.10
C GLY A 38 -11.23 8.62 -0.63
N ALA A 39 -11.26 9.76 -1.32
CA ALA A 39 -10.03 10.46 -1.71
C ALA A 39 -9.26 10.91 -0.46
N VAL A 40 -8.00 10.52 -0.35
CA VAL A 40 -7.09 10.87 0.74
C VAL A 40 -5.90 11.66 0.19
N GLY A 41 -5.59 12.79 0.83
CA GLY A 41 -4.46 13.62 0.42
C GLY A 41 -3.12 12.93 0.66
N ILE A 42 -2.21 12.99 -0.32
CA ILE A 42 -0.86 12.42 -0.21
C ILE A 42 0.17 13.39 0.40
N GLY A 43 -0.20 14.65 0.60
CA GLY A 43 0.63 15.67 1.26
C GLY A 43 1.57 16.45 0.33
N PHE A 44 1.58 16.14 -0.97
CA PHE A 44 2.32 16.84 -2.02
C PHE A 44 1.62 16.63 -3.37
N SER A 45 2.09 17.28 -4.43
CA SER A 45 1.58 17.10 -5.79
C SER A 45 2.52 16.22 -6.61
N ILE A 46 1.96 15.27 -7.34
CA ILE A 46 2.69 14.42 -8.29
C ILE A 46 2.17 14.65 -9.71
N ASP A 47 3.06 14.62 -10.70
CA ASP A 47 2.72 14.52 -12.11
C ASP A 47 2.75 13.05 -12.53
N PHE A 48 1.58 12.43 -12.64
CA PHE A 48 1.43 11.06 -13.10
C PHE A 48 0.91 11.06 -14.53
N PHE A 49 1.81 10.82 -15.49
CA PHE A 49 1.55 10.80 -16.94
C PHE A 49 0.92 12.09 -17.50
N GLY A 50 1.40 13.25 -17.05
CA GLY A 50 0.96 14.58 -17.52
C GLY A 50 -0.26 15.12 -16.77
N SER A 51 -0.75 14.39 -15.78
CA SER A 51 -1.86 14.82 -14.92
C SER A 51 -1.37 15.02 -13.48
N THR A 52 -1.71 16.16 -12.90
CA THR A 52 -1.33 16.46 -11.51
C THR A 52 -2.34 15.89 -10.52
N TYR A 53 -1.85 15.13 -9.53
CA TYR A 53 -2.65 14.59 -8.44
C TYR A 53 -2.08 15.02 -7.09
N SER A 54 -2.97 15.25 -6.11
CA SER A 54 -2.63 15.52 -4.71
C SER A 54 -3.33 14.57 -3.73
N ASP A 55 -4.11 13.66 -4.26
CA ASP A 55 -4.96 12.73 -3.54
C ASP A 55 -5.14 11.45 -4.36
N LEU A 56 -5.45 10.36 -3.66
CA LEU A 56 -5.69 9.04 -4.24
C LEU A 56 -6.72 8.28 -3.40
N PHE A 57 -7.14 7.12 -3.90
CA PHE A 57 -7.98 6.17 -3.19
C PHE A 57 -7.12 4.96 -2.80
N VAL A 58 -7.07 4.63 -1.50
CA VAL A 58 -6.38 3.44 -1.01
C VAL A 58 -7.34 2.25 -1.08
N ASN A 59 -6.93 1.19 -1.76
CA ASN A 59 -7.77 0.03 -2.02
C ASN A 59 -7.28 -1.20 -1.24
N ASN A 60 -8.23 -1.97 -0.69
CA ASN A 60 -7.95 -3.18 0.08
C ASN A 60 -7.16 -4.22 -0.73
N ASN A 61 -7.49 -4.35 -2.02
CA ASN A 61 -6.96 -5.29 -3.00
C ASN A 61 -5.56 -4.86 -3.52
N GLY A 62 -4.75 -4.18 -2.71
CA GLY A 62 -3.32 -3.98 -3.00
C GLY A 62 -2.97 -2.99 -4.11
N ASN A 63 -3.83 -1.99 -4.33
CA ASN A 63 -3.58 -0.90 -5.28
C ASN A 63 -3.98 0.47 -4.72
N VAL A 64 -3.56 1.52 -5.42
CA VAL A 64 -4.12 2.86 -5.30
C VAL A 64 -4.60 3.33 -6.65
N THR A 65 -5.72 4.05 -6.67
CA THR A 65 -6.26 4.66 -7.88
C THR A 65 -6.40 6.16 -7.73
N PHE A 66 -6.46 6.86 -8.85
CA PHE A 66 -6.74 8.28 -8.92
C PHE A 66 -8.12 8.52 -9.53
N ASN A 67 -8.73 9.67 -9.26
CA ASN A 67 -10.05 10.09 -9.73
C ASN A 67 -11.26 9.29 -9.18
N ALA A 68 -11.15 7.97 -9.02
CA ALA A 68 -12.22 7.12 -8.50
C ALA A 68 -11.69 5.88 -7.78
N ALA A 69 -12.48 5.34 -6.86
CA ALA A 69 -12.25 4.04 -6.24
C ALA A 69 -12.45 2.89 -7.24
N LEU A 70 -11.72 1.79 -7.06
CA LEU A 70 -11.87 0.55 -7.83
C LEU A 70 -12.64 -0.49 -7.01
N GLY A 71 -13.71 -1.05 -7.58
CA GLY A 71 -14.57 -2.04 -6.91
C GLY A 71 -14.46 -3.46 -7.49
N THR A 72 -13.35 -3.79 -8.15
CA THR A 72 -13.12 -5.09 -8.78
C THR A 72 -12.16 -5.93 -7.97
N PHE A 73 -12.50 -7.19 -7.73
CA PHE A 73 -11.72 -8.13 -6.92
C PHE A 73 -10.72 -8.96 -7.74
N THR A 74 -11.13 -9.40 -8.94
CA THR A 74 -10.26 -10.17 -9.83
C THR A 74 -9.31 -9.26 -10.61
N PRO A 75 -7.99 -9.50 -10.55
CA PRO A 75 -7.01 -8.72 -11.29
C PRO A 75 -7.20 -8.80 -12.81
N PHE A 76 -7.18 -7.64 -13.46
CA PHE A 76 -7.32 -7.50 -14.92
C PHE A 76 -6.03 -6.94 -15.55
N ASN A 77 -5.95 -6.91 -16.88
CA ASN A 77 -4.81 -6.28 -17.55
C ASN A 77 -4.81 -4.77 -17.27
N LEU A 78 -3.84 -4.24 -16.53
CA LEU A 78 -3.81 -2.82 -16.16
C LEU A 78 -3.97 -1.90 -17.38
N LEU A 79 -3.43 -2.27 -18.55
CA LEU A 79 -3.57 -1.48 -19.78
C LEU A 79 -5.03 -1.32 -20.29
N SER A 80 -6.00 -2.03 -19.72
CA SER A 80 -7.42 -1.90 -20.07
C SER A 80 -8.22 -0.96 -19.16
N THR A 81 -7.65 -0.44 -18.07
CA THR A 81 -8.33 0.56 -17.23
C THR A 81 -8.15 1.97 -17.79
N SER A 82 -9.18 2.80 -17.64
CA SER A 82 -9.11 4.25 -17.85
C SER A 82 -8.92 5.02 -16.54
N THR A 83 -8.93 4.32 -15.41
CA THR A 83 -8.67 4.90 -14.09
C THR A 83 -7.18 4.74 -13.81
N PRO A 84 -6.44 5.84 -13.64
CA PRO A 84 -5.02 5.76 -13.34
C PRO A 84 -4.80 4.98 -12.04
N ILE A 85 -3.82 4.08 -12.05
CA ILE A 85 -3.60 3.08 -11.00
C ILE A 85 -2.11 2.85 -10.79
N ILE A 86 -1.73 2.68 -9.53
CA ILE A 86 -0.43 2.16 -9.11
C ILE A 86 -0.71 0.94 -8.23
N ALA A 87 -0.26 -0.23 -8.66
CA ALA A 87 -0.51 -1.51 -8.03
C ALA A 87 0.82 -2.17 -7.65
N PRO A 88 1.27 -2.06 -6.38
CA PRO A 88 2.36 -2.91 -5.90
C PRO A 88 1.95 -4.39 -5.92
N PHE A 89 0.66 -4.70 -5.69
CA PHE A 89 0.16 -6.08 -5.71
C PHE A 89 -1.37 -6.10 -5.84
N PHE A 90 -1.92 -5.93 -7.04
CA PHE A 90 -3.36 -6.01 -7.22
C PHE A 90 -3.83 -7.46 -7.24
N ALA A 91 -4.51 -7.89 -6.17
CA ALA A 91 -5.05 -9.24 -5.98
C ALA A 91 -6.28 -9.22 -5.06
N ASP A 92 -6.99 -10.34 -5.00
CA ASP A 92 -8.22 -10.54 -4.22
C ASP A 92 -7.91 -10.70 -2.71
N VAL A 93 -7.48 -9.59 -2.10
CA VAL A 93 -7.09 -9.48 -0.68
C VAL A 93 -8.33 -9.51 0.20
N ASP A 94 -8.28 -10.26 1.30
CA ASP A 94 -9.35 -10.26 2.30
C ASP A 94 -8.80 -9.96 3.70
N THR A 95 -9.20 -8.82 4.27
CA THR A 95 -8.74 -8.36 5.58
C THR A 95 -9.71 -8.71 6.72
N ARG A 96 -10.77 -9.48 6.44
CA ARG A 96 -11.77 -9.90 7.43
C ARG A 96 -11.35 -11.15 8.23
N GLY A 97 -10.45 -11.97 7.69
CA GLY A 97 -9.93 -13.17 8.37
C GLY A 97 -9.18 -12.80 9.65
N SER A 98 -9.41 -13.53 10.75
CA SER A 98 -8.92 -13.16 12.10
C SER A 98 -7.39 -13.05 12.25
N GLY A 99 -6.61 -13.65 11.34
CA GLY A 99 -5.15 -13.54 11.26
C GLY A 99 -4.63 -12.62 10.15
N SER A 100 -5.52 -11.96 9.41
CA SER A 100 -5.19 -11.01 8.34
C SER A 100 -4.92 -9.63 8.95
N GLY A 101 -3.86 -8.97 8.52
CA GLY A 101 -3.62 -7.59 8.93
C GLY A 101 -4.51 -6.59 8.19
N ILE A 102 -4.54 -5.37 8.71
CA ILE A 102 -5.38 -4.28 8.21
C ILE A 102 -4.52 -3.29 7.43
N VAL A 103 -5.04 -2.80 6.31
CA VAL A 103 -4.36 -1.80 5.48
C VAL A 103 -4.16 -0.51 6.27
N SER A 104 -2.93 -0.01 6.32
CA SER A 104 -2.58 1.26 6.94
C SER A 104 -1.96 2.22 5.93
N PHE A 105 -2.15 3.53 6.12
CA PHE A 105 -1.56 4.52 5.23
C PHE A 105 -1.35 5.86 5.91
N GLY A 106 -0.56 6.72 5.29
CA GLY A 106 -0.37 8.09 5.74
C GLY A 106 0.86 8.75 5.14
N THR A 107 1.07 10.01 5.53
CA THR A 107 2.29 10.77 5.22
C THR A 107 3.40 10.46 6.22
N GLY A 108 4.65 10.45 5.75
CA GLY A 108 5.85 10.28 6.54
C GLY A 108 7.06 10.88 5.84
N THR A 109 8.25 10.38 6.15
CA THR A 109 9.48 10.82 5.49
C THR A 109 10.34 9.63 5.05
N VAL A 110 10.94 9.72 3.86
CA VAL A 110 11.98 8.79 3.38
C VAL A 110 13.19 9.62 2.98
N ASP A 111 14.36 9.32 3.55
CA ASP A 111 15.63 10.02 3.28
C ASP A 111 15.52 11.55 3.34
N GLY A 112 14.77 12.06 4.32
CA GLY A 112 14.54 13.50 4.55
C GLY A 112 13.53 14.16 3.61
N ARG A 113 12.87 13.39 2.73
CA ARG A 113 11.83 13.88 1.80
C ARG A 113 10.44 13.50 2.30
N THR A 114 9.45 14.34 2.02
CA THR A 114 8.04 14.01 2.24
C THR A 114 7.68 12.76 1.44
N ALA A 115 6.97 11.84 2.08
CA ALA A 115 6.49 10.64 1.44
C ALA A 115 5.07 10.32 1.87
N PHE A 116 4.34 9.61 1.02
CA PHE A 116 3.07 8.96 1.35
C PHE A 116 3.24 7.46 1.17
N GLY A 117 2.76 6.65 2.10
CA GLY A 117 2.86 5.20 1.99
C GLY A 117 1.57 4.50 2.34
N VAL A 118 1.44 3.29 1.79
CA VAL A 118 0.36 2.35 2.05
C VAL A 118 0.98 0.99 2.36
N ASN A 119 0.56 0.40 3.47
CA ASN A 119 0.99 -0.91 3.92
C ASN A 119 -0.17 -1.90 3.83
N TRP A 120 0.11 -3.07 3.27
CA TRP A 120 -0.73 -4.26 3.39
C TRP A 120 0.06 -5.28 4.23
N PRO A 121 0.02 -5.19 5.58
CA PRO A 121 0.84 -6.00 6.46
C PRO A 121 0.18 -7.36 6.71
N GLY A 122 0.81 -8.46 6.31
CA GLY A 122 0.33 -9.81 6.60
C GLY A 122 -1.13 -10.03 6.20
N VAL A 123 -1.52 -9.60 5.00
CA VAL A 123 -2.88 -9.74 4.50
C VAL A 123 -3.12 -11.13 3.92
N GLY A 124 -4.30 -11.68 4.21
CA GLY A 124 -4.83 -12.92 3.65
C GLY A 124 -5.49 -12.72 2.29
N TYR A 125 -5.95 -13.83 1.70
CA TYR A 125 -6.65 -13.86 0.42
C TYR A 125 -8.10 -14.26 0.62
N PHE A 126 -8.96 -13.88 -0.33
CA PHE A 126 -10.34 -14.32 -0.32
C PHE A 126 -10.44 -15.86 -0.38
N SER A 127 -11.28 -16.55 0.40
CA SER A 127 -12.33 -16.02 1.29
C SER A 127 -12.02 -16.17 2.79
N ASN A 128 -11.51 -15.11 3.42
CA ASN A 128 -11.05 -15.06 4.82
C ASN A 128 -9.88 -15.99 5.13
N GLN A 129 -9.08 -16.34 4.12
CA GLN A 129 -8.00 -17.31 4.23
C GLN A 129 -6.77 -16.65 4.89
N THR A 130 -6.26 -17.26 5.94
CA THR A 130 -5.10 -16.75 6.70
C THR A 130 -4.01 -17.81 6.90
N ASP A 131 -4.04 -18.90 6.13
CA ASP A 131 -3.01 -19.94 6.13
C ASP A 131 -1.74 -19.49 5.39
N LYS A 132 -1.87 -18.49 4.50
CA LYS A 132 -0.79 -17.78 3.81
C LYS A 132 -1.03 -16.29 3.91
N LEU A 133 0.02 -15.53 4.18
CA LEU A 133 -0.08 -14.09 4.35
C LEU A 133 0.95 -13.38 3.48
N ASN A 134 0.55 -12.23 2.93
CA ASN A 134 1.41 -11.36 2.13
C ASN A 134 1.68 -10.06 2.87
N THR A 135 2.91 -9.57 2.83
CA THR A 135 3.30 -8.25 3.33
C THR A 135 3.96 -7.46 2.21
N PHE A 136 3.33 -6.36 1.80
CA PHE A 136 3.83 -5.48 0.76
C PHE A 136 3.45 -4.01 1.03
N GLN A 137 4.14 -3.09 0.36
CA GLN A 137 4.01 -1.65 0.57
C GLN A 137 4.20 -0.86 -0.72
N LEU A 138 3.42 0.21 -0.86
CA LEU A 138 3.64 1.31 -1.78
C LEU A 138 4.23 2.49 -1.01
N VAL A 139 5.25 3.15 -1.57
CA VAL A 139 5.68 4.48 -1.13
C VAL A 139 5.80 5.42 -2.33
N LEU A 140 5.21 6.60 -2.21
CA LEU A 140 5.37 7.73 -3.11
C LEU A 140 6.25 8.76 -2.41
N ILE A 141 7.34 9.18 -3.03
CA ILE A 141 8.33 10.08 -2.41
C ILE A 141 8.42 11.35 -3.23
N ASP A 142 8.20 12.51 -2.61
CA ASP A 142 8.31 13.81 -3.28
C ASP A 142 9.73 14.02 -3.81
N ARG A 143 9.84 14.29 -5.11
CA ARG A 143 11.09 14.64 -5.80
C ARG A 143 11.02 16.02 -6.45
N SER A 144 10.26 16.94 -5.84
CA SER A 144 10.23 18.35 -6.19
C SER A 144 11.63 18.99 -6.24
N ASP A 145 12.62 18.40 -5.56
CA ASP A 145 14.05 18.72 -5.65
C ASP A 145 14.66 18.52 -7.05
N THR A 146 14.00 17.76 -7.92
CA THR A 146 14.43 17.47 -9.31
C THR A 146 13.52 18.06 -10.39
N GLY A 147 12.37 18.62 -10.00
CA GLY A 147 11.38 19.16 -10.93
C GLY A 147 9.97 19.13 -10.33
N ALA A 148 9.13 20.11 -10.68
CA ALA A 148 7.78 20.18 -10.15
C ALA A 148 6.97 18.93 -10.55
N GLY A 149 6.32 18.29 -9.58
CA GLY A 149 5.54 17.08 -9.80
C GLY A 149 6.36 15.79 -9.91
N ASN A 150 7.70 15.86 -9.95
CA ASN A 150 8.52 14.66 -9.94
C ASN A 150 8.35 13.92 -8.60
N PHE A 151 8.33 12.60 -8.66
CA PHE A 151 8.26 11.74 -7.50
C PHE A 151 8.88 10.37 -7.81
N ASP A 152 9.33 9.67 -6.78
CA ASP A 152 9.73 8.27 -6.88
C ASP A 152 8.58 7.36 -6.43
N ILE A 153 8.52 6.16 -7.00
CA ILE A 153 7.64 5.07 -6.58
C ILE A 153 8.52 3.93 -6.06
N GLU A 154 8.27 3.49 -4.84
CA GLU A 154 8.87 2.27 -4.29
C GLU A 154 7.79 1.21 -4.05
N PHE A 155 8.06 0.00 -4.53
CA PHE A 155 7.33 -1.20 -4.13
C PHE A 155 8.25 -2.04 -3.24
N ASN A 156 7.84 -2.21 -1.99
CA ASN A 156 8.57 -3.01 -1.02
C ASN A 156 7.79 -4.28 -0.70
N TYR A 157 8.50 -5.41 -0.65
CA TYR A 157 7.93 -6.72 -0.37
C TYR A 157 8.71 -7.36 0.76
N ASP A 158 7.99 -8.05 1.63
CA ASP A 158 8.57 -8.98 2.59
C ASP A 158 8.09 -10.39 2.25
N GLN A 159 7.23 -10.98 3.06
CA GLN A 159 6.63 -12.28 2.77
C GLN A 159 5.60 -12.20 1.64
N ILE A 160 5.72 -13.02 0.60
CA ILE A 160 4.70 -13.24 -0.45
C ILE A 160 4.50 -14.75 -0.61
N GLN A 161 3.32 -15.24 -0.26
CA GLN A 161 2.97 -16.66 -0.20
C GLN A 161 1.74 -17.03 -1.03
N TRP A 162 0.92 -16.06 -1.41
CA TRP A 162 -0.26 -16.24 -2.25
C TRP A 162 -0.27 -15.21 -3.38
N GLU A 163 -0.96 -15.50 -4.47
CA GLU A 163 -1.07 -14.61 -5.64
C GLU A 163 -2.51 -14.44 -6.16
N THR A 164 -3.47 -15.23 -5.67
CA THR A 164 -4.86 -15.23 -6.14
C THR A 164 -5.82 -15.55 -5.01
N GLY A 165 -7.04 -14.98 -5.04
CA GLY A 165 -8.13 -15.40 -4.16
C GLY A 165 -9.01 -16.50 -4.75
N ASP A 166 -9.78 -17.18 -3.92
CA ASP A 166 -10.61 -18.32 -4.30
C ASP A 166 -11.69 -17.95 -5.35
N ALA A 167 -12.15 -16.70 -5.38
CA ALA A 167 -13.10 -16.19 -6.37
C ALA A 167 -12.45 -15.80 -7.71
N SER A 168 -11.12 -15.77 -7.76
CA SER A 168 -10.33 -15.35 -8.91
C SER A 168 -9.75 -16.55 -9.69
N SER A 169 -10.47 -17.67 -9.68
CA SER A 169 -10.06 -18.98 -10.25
C SER A 169 -8.80 -19.58 -9.61
N GLY A 170 -8.43 -19.12 -8.41
CA GLY A 170 -7.32 -19.67 -7.65
C GLY A 170 -7.69 -20.96 -6.93
N ASP A 171 -6.67 -21.71 -6.52
CA ASP A 171 -6.78 -22.83 -5.59
C ASP A 171 -5.71 -22.69 -4.52
N ASN A 172 -6.11 -22.66 -3.25
CA ASN A 172 -5.21 -22.55 -2.10
C ASN A 172 -4.24 -21.34 -2.20
N GLY A 173 -4.74 -20.22 -2.71
CA GLY A 173 -3.98 -18.97 -2.88
C GLY A 173 -3.12 -18.87 -4.13
N LEU A 174 -3.16 -19.86 -5.04
CA LEU A 174 -2.26 -19.96 -6.20
C LEU A 174 -3.02 -20.22 -7.52
N GLY A 175 -2.41 -19.86 -8.66
CA GLY A 175 -2.99 -20.10 -9.99
C GLY A 175 -4.15 -19.17 -10.34
N GLY A 176 -4.85 -19.42 -11.45
CA GLY A 176 -5.97 -18.57 -11.87
C GLY A 176 -5.55 -17.16 -12.34
N PHE A 177 -6.34 -16.15 -11.98
CA PHE A 177 -6.02 -14.74 -12.25
C PHE A 177 -5.07 -14.20 -11.17
N SER A 178 -3.79 -14.55 -11.33
CA SER A 178 -2.69 -14.10 -10.46
C SER A 178 -2.61 -12.57 -10.35
N ALA A 179 -1.99 -12.11 -9.28
CA ALA A 179 -1.77 -10.71 -8.97
C ALA A 179 -1.17 -9.91 -10.14
N ARG A 180 -1.46 -8.61 -10.16
CA ARG A 180 -0.89 -7.66 -11.14
C ARG A 180 -0.04 -6.63 -10.41
N VAL A 181 1.18 -6.45 -10.92
CA VAL A 181 2.12 -5.43 -10.43
C VAL A 181 2.40 -4.45 -11.56
N GLY A 182 2.29 -3.16 -11.28
CA GLY A 182 2.60 -2.13 -12.27
C GLY A 182 1.83 -0.83 -12.04
N LEU A 183 1.86 0.01 -13.07
CA LEU A 183 1.27 1.34 -13.05
C LEU A 183 0.84 1.74 -14.46
N VAL A 184 -0.27 2.47 -14.58
CA VAL A 184 -0.81 3.01 -15.84
C VAL A 184 -1.68 4.23 -15.53
N ALA A 185 -1.79 5.14 -16.48
CA ALA A 185 -2.67 6.31 -16.41
C ALA A 185 -3.45 6.49 -17.71
#